data_AF-A0A7Z7C943-F1
#
_entry.id   AF-A0A7Z7C943-F1
#
_cell.length_a   1.000
_cell.length_b   1.000
_cell.length_c   1.000
_cell.angle_alpha   90.00
_cell.angle_beta   90.00
_cell.angle_gamma   90.00
#
_symmetry.space_group_name_H-M   'P 1'
#
loop_
_entity.id
_entity.type
_entity.pdbx_description
1 polymer ?
#
loop_
_entity_poly.entity_id
_entity_poly.type
_entity_poly.pdbx_seq_one_letter_code
_entity_poly.pdbx_strand_id
1 'polypeptide(L)'
;MNMKRVIIVGTMIVTMSFAGTAWGRSAISPIPLTKWSIVNIDTKDESEDELLSALNQPSEDDLVQNLYAGKSLKMIADENDGDFNEVVALQIRQLMEQLDQRLANGSISAEQHAVQSSELEELVTESANTAYSFA
;
A
#
# COMPACT_ATOMS: atom_id res chain seq x y z
N MET A 1 20.33 -28.57 4.48
CA MET A 1 19.65 -27.77 3.44
C MET A 1 18.37 -27.23 4.06
N ASN A 2 18.35 -25.94 4.40
CA ASN A 2 17.20 -25.34 5.07
C ASN A 2 16.58 -24.32 4.12
N MET A 3 15.40 -24.68 3.62
CA MET A 3 14.61 -23.91 2.68
C MET A 3 14.04 -22.68 3.40
N LYS A 4 14.60 -21.50 3.14
CA LYS A 4 14.02 -20.23 3.57
C LYS A 4 12.68 -20.07 2.86
N ARG A 5 11.60 -20.14 3.65
CA ARG A 5 10.24 -19.88 3.18
C ARG A 5 10.15 -18.38 2.89
N VAL A 6 10.32 -18.02 1.63
CA VAL A 6 9.99 -16.70 1.10
C VAL A 6 8.47 -16.59 1.14
N ILE A 7 7.93 -15.89 2.14
CA ILE A 7 6.53 -15.49 2.13
C ILE A 7 6.50 -14.17 1.36
N ILE A 8 6.04 -14.23 0.12
CA ILE A 8 5.76 -13.04 -0.69
C ILE A 8 4.53 -12.38 -0.07
N VAL A 9 4.71 -11.32 0.71
CA VAL A 9 3.64 -10.50 1.31
C VAL A 9 2.90 -9.65 0.25
N GLY A 10 3.23 -9.82 -1.04
CA GLY A 10 2.66 -9.02 -2.14
C GLY A 10 1.61 -9.71 -3.02
N THR A 11 1.21 -10.96 -2.76
CA THR A 11 0.24 -11.67 -3.62
C THR A 11 -1.03 -12.04 -2.87
N MET A 12 -1.70 -11.05 -2.28
CA MET A 12 -3.15 -11.18 -2.12
C MET A 12 -3.77 -10.79 -3.47
N ILE A 13 -3.91 -11.79 -4.35
CA ILE A 13 -4.79 -11.66 -5.49
C ILE A 13 -6.20 -11.55 -4.90
N VAL A 14 -6.74 -10.34 -4.85
CA VAL A 14 -8.17 -10.12 -4.68
C VAL A 14 -8.85 -10.56 -5.98
N THR A 15 -8.94 -11.88 -6.19
CA THR A 15 -9.96 -12.50 -7.04
C THR A 15 -11.23 -12.59 -6.20
N MET A 16 -11.71 -11.45 -5.73
CA MET A 16 -13.05 -11.38 -5.19
C MET A 16 -13.89 -10.82 -6.32
N SER A 17 -14.44 -11.75 -7.09
CA SER A 17 -15.56 -11.62 -8.01
C SER A 17 -16.27 -10.26 -7.91
N PHE A 18 -15.87 -9.32 -8.75
CA PHE A 18 -16.77 -8.25 -9.18
C PHE A 18 -17.74 -8.85 -10.22
N ALA A 19 -18.70 -9.64 -9.73
CA ALA A 19 -19.83 -10.10 -10.52
C ALA A 19 -21.04 -9.23 -10.17
N GLY A 20 -21.40 -8.35 -11.11
CA GLY A 20 -22.62 -7.54 -11.10
C GLY A 20 -22.34 -6.11 -10.60
N THR A 21 -22.46 -5.05 -11.39
CA THR A 21 -23.33 -4.81 -12.55
C THR A 21 -22.77 -3.62 -13.35
N ALA A 22 -23.08 -3.61 -14.65
CA ALA A 22 -22.84 -2.53 -15.61
C ALA A 22 -21.48 -2.46 -16.31
N TRP A 23 -20.98 -3.61 -16.75
CA TRP A 23 -20.12 -3.69 -17.94
C TRP A 23 -20.98 -3.51 -19.20
N GLY A 24 -21.38 -2.27 -19.47
CA GLY A 24 -22.08 -1.88 -20.70
C GLY A 24 -21.11 -1.48 -21.80
N ARG A 25 -20.65 -2.48 -22.58
CA ARG A 25 -20.16 -2.37 -23.97
C ARG A 25 -19.13 -1.26 -24.28
N SER A 26 -17.86 -1.65 -24.46
CA SER A 26 -17.13 -1.50 -25.75
C SER A 26 -15.74 -2.13 -25.68
N ALA A 27 -15.47 -3.04 -26.63
CA ALA A 27 -14.17 -3.54 -27.09
C ALA A 27 -13.19 -4.10 -26.04
N ILE A 28 -13.24 -5.41 -25.83
CA ILE A 28 -12.12 -6.17 -25.26
C ILE A 28 -11.00 -6.17 -26.30
N SER A 29 -10.02 -5.29 -26.13
CA SER A 29 -8.70 -5.42 -26.77
C SER A 29 -7.90 -6.46 -25.98
N PRO A 30 -7.31 -7.49 -26.62
CA PRO A 30 -6.46 -8.44 -25.92
C PRO A 30 -5.20 -7.72 -25.45
N ILE A 31 -5.11 -7.42 -24.15
CA ILE A 31 -3.89 -6.88 -23.55
C ILE A 31 -2.86 -8.02 -23.54
N PRO A 32 -1.73 -7.91 -24.26
CA PRO A 32 -0.69 -8.93 -24.20
C PRO A 32 -0.03 -8.93 -22.82
N LEU A 33 0.10 -10.13 -22.23
CA LEU A 33 0.77 -10.42 -20.95
C LEU A 33 2.31 -10.24 -20.99
N THR A 34 2.80 -9.33 -21.81
CA THR A 34 4.24 -9.11 -21.96
C THR A 34 4.67 -7.89 -21.15
N LYS A 35 5.43 -8.21 -20.11
CA LYS A 35 6.48 -7.35 -19.54
C LYS A 35 5.97 -6.29 -18.57
N TRP A 36 5.63 -6.76 -17.37
CA TRP A 36 5.85 -5.99 -16.16
C TRP A 36 7.37 -5.81 -16.01
N SER A 37 7.93 -4.87 -16.75
CA SER A 37 9.19 -4.23 -16.33
C SER A 37 8.86 -3.69 -14.94
N ILE A 38 9.41 -4.22 -13.85
CA ILE A 38 10.77 -3.87 -13.40
C ILE A 38 11.09 -2.43 -13.83
N VAL A 39 10.23 -1.49 -13.45
CA VAL A 39 10.75 -0.19 -13.05
C VAL A 39 11.46 -0.50 -11.75
N ASN A 40 12.79 -0.49 -11.83
CA ASN A 40 13.66 -0.42 -10.68
C ASN A 40 13.25 0.87 -9.94
N ILE A 41 12.38 0.74 -8.94
CA ILE A 41 12.20 1.77 -7.95
C ILE A 41 13.49 1.71 -7.13
N ASP A 42 14.42 2.57 -7.50
CA ASP A 42 15.63 2.89 -6.74
C ASP A 42 15.29 3.66 -5.44
N THR A 43 14.00 3.74 -5.07
CA THR A 43 13.47 4.48 -3.92
C THR A 43 13.07 3.57 -2.75
N LYS A 44 13.49 2.29 -2.77
CA LYS A 44 13.12 1.34 -1.72
C LYS A 44 13.71 1.73 -0.36
N ASP A 45 14.95 2.23 -0.33
CA ASP A 45 15.59 2.66 0.92
C ASP A 45 14.97 3.95 1.51
N GLU A 46 14.74 4.98 0.68
CA GLU A 46 14.33 6.31 1.18
C GLU A 46 12.94 6.30 1.84
N SER A 47 11.99 5.59 1.23
CA SER A 47 10.60 5.56 1.70
C SER A 47 10.38 4.65 2.91
N GLU A 48 11.18 3.59 3.04
CA GLU A 48 11.20 2.71 4.20
C GLU A 48 11.87 3.41 5.38
N ASP A 49 12.98 4.11 5.14
CA ASP A 49 13.68 4.91 6.15
C ASP A 49 12.82 6.09 6.67
N GLU A 50 12.09 6.79 5.80
CA GLU A 50 11.16 7.86 6.18
C GLU A 50 10.05 7.33 7.11
N LEU A 51 9.50 6.14 6.83
CA LEU A 51 8.47 5.52 7.66
C LEU A 51 9.02 5.11 9.03
N LEU A 52 10.21 4.50 9.07
CA LEU A 52 10.86 4.12 10.32
C LEU A 52 11.22 5.34 11.16
N SER A 53 11.71 6.41 10.52
CA SER A 53 11.98 7.69 11.17
C SER A 53 10.71 8.29 11.76
N ALA A 54 9.62 8.35 11.00
CA ALA A 54 8.34 8.88 11.47
C ALA A 54 7.76 8.06 12.63
N LEU A 55 7.91 6.73 12.61
CA LEU A 55 7.52 5.85 13.71
C LEU A 55 8.51 5.80 14.87
N ASN A 56 9.65 6.49 14.77
CA ASN A 56 10.80 6.38 15.68
C ASN A 56 11.18 4.91 15.97
N GLN A 57 11.12 4.07 14.94
CA GLN A 57 11.46 2.65 15.03
C GLN A 57 12.93 2.43 14.67
N PRO A 58 13.66 1.61 15.44
CA PRO A 58 15.07 1.37 15.21
C PRO A 58 15.34 0.43 14.03
N SER A 59 14.36 -0.40 13.63
CA SER A 59 14.50 -1.34 12.53
C SER A 59 13.17 -1.72 11.89
N GLU A 60 13.23 -2.09 10.61
CA GLU A 60 12.09 -2.66 9.87
C GLU A 60 11.61 -3.97 10.50
N ASP A 61 12.54 -4.81 10.98
CA ASP A 61 12.21 -6.08 11.63
C ASP A 61 11.32 -5.85 12.86
N ASP A 62 11.62 -4.84 13.68
CA ASP A 62 10.84 -4.51 14.87
C ASP A 62 9.46 -3.95 14.50
N LEU A 63 9.37 -3.11 13.47
CA LEU A 63 8.10 -2.64 12.92
C LEU A 63 7.23 -3.83 12.46
N VAL A 64 7.81 -4.74 11.68
CA VAL A 64 7.14 -5.93 11.17
C VAL A 64 6.65 -6.81 12.33
N GLN A 65 7.46 -7.04 13.36
CA GLN A 65 7.03 -7.80 14.54
C GLN A 65 5.84 -7.14 15.26
N ASN A 66 5.85 -5.82 15.41
CA ASN A 66 4.75 -5.09 16.05
C ASN A 66 3.45 -5.20 15.23
N LEU A 67 3.54 -5.09 13.90
CA LEU A 67 2.39 -5.30 13.00
C LEU A 67 1.88 -6.75 13.05
N TYR A 68 2.78 -7.74 13.10
CA TYR A 68 2.42 -9.15 13.30
C TYR A 68 1.75 -9.40 14.65
N ALA A 69 2.15 -8.66 15.68
CA ALA A 69 1.50 -8.69 16.99
C ALA A 69 0.12 -8.02 16.99
N GLY A 70 -0.30 -7.43 15.87
CA GLY A 70 -1.61 -6.82 15.69
C GLY A 70 -1.69 -5.35 16.08
N LYS A 71 -0.56 -4.71 16.38
CA LYS A 71 -0.54 -3.27 16.70
C LYS A 71 -0.84 -2.45 15.45
N SER A 72 -1.56 -1.35 15.62
CA SER A 72 -1.74 -0.35 14.56
C SER A 72 -0.51 0.56 14.45
N LEU A 73 -0.35 1.21 13.30
CA LEU A 73 0.72 2.21 13.12
C LEU A 73 0.60 3.35 14.13
N LYS A 74 -0.63 3.75 14.48
CA LYS A 74 -0.88 4.68 15.57
C LYS A 74 -0.31 4.19 16.90
N MET A 75 -0.59 2.94 17.27
CA MET A 75 -0.12 2.38 18.53
C MET A 75 1.41 2.29 18.56
N ILE A 76 2.04 1.95 17.45
CA ILE A 76 3.50 1.92 17.32
C ILE A 76 4.09 3.34 17.44
N ALA A 77 3.50 4.33 16.76
CA ALA A 77 3.90 5.73 16.88
C ALA A 77 3.77 6.22 18.33
N ASP A 78 2.61 6.01 18.96
CA ASP A 78 2.34 6.43 20.34
C ASP A 78 3.31 5.75 21.35
N GLU A 79 3.68 4.47 21.14
CA GLU A 79 4.61 3.74 22.02
C GLU A 79 6.07 4.17 21.89
N ASN A 80 6.48 4.67 20.73
CA ASN A 80 7.86 5.06 20.45
C ASN A 80 8.06 6.57 20.38
N ASP A 81 7.06 7.37 20.80
CA ASP A 81 7.07 8.84 20.65
C ASP A 81 7.30 9.30 19.19
N GLY A 82 6.76 8.55 18.22
CA GLY A 82 6.78 8.87 16.79
C GLY A 82 5.69 9.85 16.36
N ASP A 83 5.81 10.40 15.16
CA ASP A 83 4.83 11.31 14.56
C ASP A 83 3.82 10.54 13.69
N PHE A 84 2.68 10.21 14.27
CA PHE A 84 1.58 9.55 13.56
C PHE A 84 1.07 10.36 12.34
N ASN A 85 1.07 11.69 12.41
CA ASN A 85 0.59 12.50 11.29
C ASN A 85 1.56 12.45 10.12
N GLU A 86 2.87 12.44 10.41
CA GLU A 86 3.91 12.23 9.39
C GLU A 86 3.76 10.86 8.73
N VAL A 87 3.53 9.80 9.50
CA VAL A 87 3.28 8.44 8.97
C VAL A 87 2.09 8.43 8.01
N VAL A 88 0.96 9.03 8.39
CA VAL A 88 -0.22 9.11 7.54
C VAL A 88 0.06 9.92 6.27
N ALA A 89 0.73 11.06 6.39
CA ALA A 89 1.08 11.91 5.25
C ALA A 89 2.02 11.20 4.26
N LEU A 90 3.03 10.48 4.76
CA LEU A 90 3.94 9.66 3.96
C LEU A 90 3.18 8.59 3.19
N GLN A 91 2.28 7.89 3.86
CA GLN A 91 1.51 6.81 3.26
C GLN A 91 0.51 7.31 2.21
N ILE A 92 -0.11 8.48 2.44
CA ILE A 92 -0.93 9.18 1.44
C ILE A 92 -0.09 9.55 0.21
N ARG A 93 1.07 10.16 0.42
CA ARG A 93 1.98 10.59 -0.67
C ARG A 93 2.40 9.41 -1.54
N GLN A 94 2.85 8.32 -0.94
CA GLN A 94 3.29 7.12 -1.66
C GLN A 94 2.16 6.48 -2.49
N LEU A 95 0.96 6.37 -1.92
CA LEU A 95 -0.19 5.82 -2.64
C LEU A 95 -0.69 6.75 -3.75
N MET A 96 -0.62 8.07 -3.55
CA MET A 96 -0.95 9.05 -4.58
C MET A 96 0.04 9.00 -5.75
N GLU A 97 1.34 8.85 -5.49
CA GLU A 97 2.35 8.64 -6.53
C GLU A 97 2.09 7.37 -7.34
N GLN A 98 1.67 6.28 -6.70
CA GLN A 98 1.27 5.06 -7.40
C GLN A 98 -0.01 5.26 -8.23
N LEU A 99 -0.96 6.04 -7.73
CA LEU A 99 -2.19 6.37 -8.45
C LEU A 99 -1.89 7.24 -9.68
N ASP A 100 -0.99 8.22 -9.54
CA ASP A 100 -0.50 9.07 -10.64
C ASP A 100 0.21 8.24 -11.71
N GLN A 101 1.06 7.29 -11.31
CA GLN A 101 1.70 6.37 -12.25
C GLN A 101 0.68 5.53 -13.02
N ARG A 102 -0.40 5.10 -12.36
CA ARG A 102 -1.52 4.37 -13.00
C ARG A 102 -2.32 5.24 -13.96
N LEU A 103 -2.44 6.54 -13.69
CA LEU A 103 -3.05 7.48 -14.63
C LEU A 103 -2.12 7.69 -15.83
N ALA A 104 -0.83 7.93 -15.58
CA ALA A 104 0.18 8.18 -16.61
C ALA A 104 0.38 6.97 -17.54
N ASN A 105 0.29 5.75 -17.01
CA ASN A 105 0.39 4.54 -17.81
C ASN A 105 -0.95 4.13 -18.48
N GLY A 106 -2.03 4.88 -18.23
CA GLY A 106 -3.35 4.65 -18.81
C GLY A 106 -4.12 3.47 -18.22
N SER A 107 -3.70 2.93 -17.06
CA SER A 107 -4.41 1.84 -16.37
C SER A 107 -5.69 2.31 -15.67
N ILE A 108 -5.83 3.61 -15.42
CA ILE A 108 -7.04 4.24 -14.87
C ILE A 108 -7.40 5.50 -15.67
N SER A 109 -8.67 5.89 -15.66
CA SER A 109 -9.13 7.16 -16.22
C SER A 109 -8.93 8.32 -15.24
N ALA A 110 -8.98 9.56 -15.74
CA ALA A 110 -8.92 10.76 -14.89
C ALA A 110 -10.07 10.84 -13.88
N GLU A 111 -11.27 10.36 -14.25
CA GLU A 111 -12.41 10.28 -13.34
C GLU A 111 -12.16 9.28 -12.21
N GLN A 112 -11.59 8.11 -12.53
CA GLN A 112 -11.23 7.10 -11.54
C GLN A 112 -10.11 7.56 -10.62
N HIS A 113 -9.15 8.32 -11.14
CA HIS A 113 -8.08 8.94 -10.37
C HIS A 113 -8.64 9.96 -9.37
N ALA A 114 -9.54 10.85 -9.80
CA ALA A 114 -10.13 11.85 -8.92
C ALA A 114 -10.94 11.23 -7.76
N VAL A 115 -11.74 10.18 -8.04
CA VAL A 115 -12.50 9.45 -7.01
C VAL A 115 -11.55 8.78 -6.03
N GLN A 116 -10.61 7.97 -6.53
CA GLN A 116 -9.65 7.26 -5.67
C GLN A 116 -8.81 8.23 -4.83
N SER A 117 -8.38 9.36 -5.38
CA SER A 117 -7.60 10.37 -4.64
C SER A 117 -8.38 10.93 -3.45
N SER A 118 -9.69 11.11 -3.58
CA SER A 118 -10.54 11.63 -2.50
C SER A 118 -10.80 10.61 -1.39
N GLU A 119 -10.87 9.32 -1.73
CA GLU A 119 -11.10 8.23 -0.77
C GLU A 119 -9.82 7.83 -0.02
N LEU A 120 -8.67 8.07 -0.64
CA LEU A 120 -7.36 7.64 -0.15
C LEU A 120 -7.04 8.23 1.23
N GLU A 121 -7.32 9.52 1.44
CA GLU A 121 -7.03 10.21 2.70
C GLU A 121 -7.76 9.56 3.89
N GLU A 122 -9.05 9.29 3.73
CA GLU A 122 -9.89 8.67 4.75
C GLU A 122 -9.46 7.22 5.00
N LEU A 123 -9.26 6.44 3.93
CA LEU A 123 -8.87 5.04 4.02
C LEU A 123 -7.51 4.84 4.68
N VAL A 124 -6.52 5.68 4.34
CA VAL A 124 -5.18 5.59 4.95
C VAL A 124 -5.25 5.94 6.43
N THR A 125 -5.98 6.99 6.78
CA THR A 125 -6.16 7.38 8.18
C THR A 125 -6.84 6.27 8.97
N GLU A 126 -7.93 5.69 8.45
CA GLU A 126 -8.63 4.58 9.11
C GLU A 126 -7.74 3.34 9.24
N SER A 127 -7.02 2.98 8.16
CA SER A 127 -6.09 1.85 8.14
C SER A 127 -4.97 2.01 9.17
N ALA A 128 -4.34 3.18 9.25
CA ALA A 128 -3.25 3.46 10.18
C ALA A 128 -3.70 3.46 11.65
N ASN A 129 -4.99 3.72 11.91
CA ASN A 129 -5.61 3.63 13.23
C ASN A 129 -6.05 2.21 13.61
N THR A 130 -6.32 1.35 12.63
CA THR A 130 -6.91 0.03 12.86
C THR A 130 -5.87 -0.97 13.39
N ALA A 131 -6.10 -1.48 14.59
CA ALA A 131 -5.31 -2.57 15.17
C ALA A 131 -5.92 -3.92 14.78
N TYR A 132 -5.15 -4.80 14.16
CA TYR A 132 -5.62 -6.13 13.76
C TYR A 132 -5.42 -7.12 14.90
N SER A 133 -6.49 -7.39 15.66
CA SER A 133 -6.52 -8.52 16.57
C SER A 133 -6.83 -9.80 15.79
N PHE A 134 -5.84 -10.68 15.65
CA PHE A 134 -6.09 -12.07 15.27
C PHE A 134 -6.66 -12.81 16.49
N ALA A 135 -7.98 -12.73 16.68
CA ALA A 135 -8.71 -13.51 17.68
C ALA A 135 -8.90 -14.96 17.24
#